data_AF-A0A5J4PEY4-F1
#
_entry.id   AF-A0A5J4PEY4-F1
#
_cell.length_a   1.000
_cell.length_b   1.000
_cell.length_c   1.000
_cell.angle_alpha   90.00
_cell.angle_beta   90.00
_cell.angle_gamma   90.00
#
_symmetry.space_group_name_H-M   'P 1'
#
loop_
_entity.id
_entity.type
_entity.pdbx_description
1 polymer ?
#
loop_
_entity_poly.entity_id
_entity_poly.type
_entity_poly.pdbx_seq_one_letter_code
_entity_poly.pdbx_strand_id
1 'polypeptide(L)'
;MKSKFRNIFLGFGIILILIMIFSFDMEYDELWKNLKRAKQYLFLIFILWAGIYLLNTWAWYLIVCEGKKSRPPFWKVYKFTVSGFALNSVTPLGMMGGEPYRIMELTPYVGVERATSSAILYIMMHIFSHFCFWLSSVLLFVCIYPVSKGMAIVLGIIVLLCSLLVMLFMKGYRSGMAVAVIRLG
;
A
#
# COMPACT_ATOMS: atom_id res chain seq x y z
N MET A 1 2.77 -1.13 -24.01
CA MET A 1 4.15 -0.60 -23.97
C MET A 1 4.86 -0.91 -25.27
N LYS A 2 5.51 0.08 -25.92
CA LYS A 2 6.36 -0.19 -27.08
C LYS A 2 7.52 -1.12 -26.68
N SER A 3 7.87 -2.09 -27.53
CA SER A 3 8.88 -3.13 -27.26
C SER A 3 10.21 -2.59 -26.76
N LYS A 4 10.63 -1.40 -27.24
CA LYS A 4 11.85 -0.71 -26.81
C LYS A 4 11.89 -0.40 -25.30
N PHE A 5 10.81 0.14 -24.73
CA PHE A 5 10.77 0.48 -23.30
C PHE A 5 10.83 -0.76 -22.40
N ARG A 6 10.14 -1.83 -22.81
CA ARG A 6 10.19 -3.12 -22.10
C ARG A 6 11.61 -3.68 -22.03
N ASN A 7 12.34 -3.62 -23.14
CA ASN A 7 13.72 -4.13 -23.19
C ASN A 7 14.69 -3.26 -22.36
N ILE A 8 14.46 -1.95 -22.30
CA ILE A 8 15.25 -1.04 -21.44
C ILE A 8 15.02 -1.34 -19.96
N PHE A 9 13.75 -1.48 -19.53
CA PHE A 9 13.42 -1.84 -18.15
C PHE A 9 13.98 -3.21 -17.76
N LEU A 10 13.92 -4.19 -18.68
CA LEU A 10 14.52 -5.51 -18.46
C LEU A 10 16.04 -5.41 -18.29
N GLY A 11 16.72 -4.68 -19.17
CA GLY A 11 18.18 -4.46 -19.06
C GLY A 11 18.56 -3.76 -17.75
N PHE A 12 17.82 -2.73 -17.36
CA PHE A 12 18.01 -2.05 -16.08
C PHE A 12 17.82 -3.00 -14.88
N GLY A 13 16.78 -3.82 -14.89
CA GLY A 13 16.54 -4.83 -13.84
C GLY A 13 17.66 -5.86 -13.74
N ILE A 14 18.19 -6.33 -14.87
CA ILE A 14 19.34 -7.26 -14.90
C ILE A 14 20.58 -6.59 -14.31
N ILE A 15 20.88 -5.35 -14.68
CA ILE A 15 22.01 -4.60 -14.13
C ILE A 15 21.88 -4.44 -12.61
N LEU A 16 20.70 -4.08 -12.11
CA LEU A 16 20.46 -3.99 -10.67
C LEU A 16 20.68 -5.33 -9.96
N ILE A 17 20.19 -6.44 -10.52
CA ILE A 17 20.41 -7.78 -9.95
C ILE A 17 21.91 -8.11 -9.90
N LEU A 18 22.66 -7.80 -10.97
CA LEU A 18 24.11 -8.00 -11.00
C LEU A 18 24.80 -7.18 -9.92
N ILE A 19 24.47 -5.89 -9.79
CA ILE A 19 25.00 -5.03 -8.72
C ILE A 19 24.66 -5.64 -7.35
N MET A 20 23.42 -6.07 -7.13
CA MET A 20 23.02 -6.69 -5.87
C MET A 20 23.81 -7.95 -5.55
N ILE A 21 24.13 -8.79 -6.55
CA ILE A 21 24.93 -10.01 -6.36
C ILE A 21 26.40 -9.67 -6.08
N PHE A 22 26.99 -8.72 -6.80
CA PHE A 22 28.39 -8.35 -6.63
C PHE A 22 28.66 -7.46 -5.42
N SER A 23 27.68 -6.69 -4.95
CA SER A 23 27.75 -5.89 -3.73
C SER A 23 27.23 -6.64 -2.49
N PHE A 24 26.87 -7.92 -2.64
CA PHE A 24 26.36 -8.72 -1.54
C PHE A 24 27.51 -9.16 -0.63
N ASP A 25 27.64 -8.53 0.52
CA ASP A 25 28.72 -8.76 1.49
C ASP A 25 28.50 -9.98 2.40
N MET A 26 27.65 -10.93 1.98
CA MET A 26 27.30 -12.12 2.77
C MET A 26 27.71 -13.39 2.04
N GLU A 27 28.43 -14.29 2.73
CA GLU A 27 28.82 -15.59 2.19
C GLU A 27 27.58 -16.43 1.81
N TYR A 28 27.64 -17.09 0.66
CA TYR A 28 26.53 -17.89 0.15
C TYR A 28 26.10 -19.04 1.09
N ASP A 29 27.03 -19.59 1.88
CA ASP A 29 26.73 -20.61 2.89
C ASP A 29 25.91 -20.05 4.06
N GLU A 30 26.17 -18.80 4.44
CA GLU A 30 25.40 -18.11 5.47
C GLU A 30 23.99 -17.77 4.97
N LEU A 31 23.88 -17.29 3.71
CA LEU A 31 22.60 -17.11 3.03
C LEU A 31 21.78 -18.41 3.06
N TRP A 32 22.40 -19.54 2.72
CA TRP A 32 21.71 -20.84 2.65
C TRP A 32 21.24 -21.34 4.02
N LYS A 33 22.06 -21.19 5.06
CA LYS A 33 21.68 -21.51 6.44
C LYS A 33 20.52 -20.64 6.92
N ASN A 34 20.57 -19.34 6.64
CA ASN A 34 19.49 -18.41 6.96
C ASN A 34 18.20 -18.74 6.22
N LEU A 35 18.28 -19.13 4.94
CA LEU A 35 17.11 -19.55 4.16
C LEU A 35 16.43 -20.79 4.76
N LYS A 36 17.22 -21.80 5.17
CA LYS A 36 16.71 -23.01 5.83
C LYS A 36 15.99 -22.70 7.14
N ARG A 37 16.52 -21.77 7.93
CA ARG A 37 15.90 -21.30 9.17
C ARG A 37 14.63 -20.47 8.89
N ALA A 38 14.67 -19.61 7.88
CA ALA A 38 13.54 -18.79 7.44
C ALA A 38 12.35 -19.62 6.96
N LYS A 39 12.58 -20.85 6.45
CA LYS A 39 11.52 -21.74 5.95
C LYS A 39 10.39 -21.96 6.96
N GLN A 40 10.68 -22.05 8.25
CA GLN A 40 9.66 -22.19 9.29
C GLN A 40 8.84 -20.90 9.46
N TYR A 41 9.49 -19.74 9.37
CA TYR A 41 8.84 -18.44 9.45
C TYR A 41 8.03 -18.08 8.19
N LEU A 42 8.36 -18.66 7.03
CA LEU A 42 7.61 -18.45 5.79
C LEU A 42 6.12 -18.76 5.97
N PHE A 43 5.78 -19.86 6.65
CA PHE A 43 4.40 -20.21 6.91
C PHE A 43 3.67 -19.14 7.73
N LEU A 44 4.34 -18.61 8.76
CA LEU A 44 3.79 -17.55 9.61
C LEU A 44 3.60 -16.24 8.82
N ILE A 45 4.54 -15.93 7.93
CA ILE A 45 4.45 -14.79 7.00
C ILE A 45 3.24 -14.93 6.08
N PHE A 46 3.00 -16.12 5.50
CA PHE A 46 1.83 -16.36 4.66
C PHE A 46 0.52 -16.16 5.42
N ILE A 47 0.42 -16.65 6.66
CA ILE A 47 -0.76 -16.45 7.51
C ILE A 47 -0.98 -14.96 7.79
N LEU A 48 0.08 -14.25 8.17
CA LEU A 48 0.04 -12.82 8.45
C LEU A 48 -0.49 -12.04 7.23
N TRP A 49 0.08 -12.30 6.05
CA TRP A 49 -0.34 -11.64 4.81
C TRP A 49 -1.77 -11.99 4.40
N ALA A 50 -2.18 -13.25 4.57
CA ALA A 50 -3.57 -13.65 4.33
C ALA A 50 -4.54 -12.88 5.25
N GLY A 51 -4.19 -12.70 6.53
CA GLY A 51 -4.94 -11.89 7.48
C GLY A 51 -5.00 -10.41 7.07
N ILE A 52 -3.87 -9.83 6.68
CA ILE A 52 -3.80 -8.44 6.20
C ILE A 52 -4.70 -8.26 4.96
N TYR A 53 -4.64 -9.18 4.00
CA TYR A 53 -5.50 -9.12 2.82
C TYR A 53 -6.97 -9.28 3.17
N LEU A 54 -7.31 -10.15 4.12
CA LEU A 54 -8.69 -10.32 4.57
C LEU A 54 -9.25 -9.03 5.19
N LEU A 55 -8.49 -8.36 6.05
CA LEU A 55 -8.89 -7.09 6.67
C LEU A 55 -9.05 -5.98 5.63
N ASN A 56 -8.13 -5.90 4.67
CA ASN A 56 -8.21 -4.94 3.57
C ASN A 56 -9.41 -5.20 2.66
N THR A 57 -9.68 -6.47 2.34
CA THR A 57 -10.88 -6.87 1.61
C THR A 57 -12.13 -6.50 2.39
N TRP A 58 -12.15 -6.73 3.70
CA TRP A 58 -13.29 -6.38 4.55
C TRP A 58 -13.56 -4.87 4.51
N ALA A 59 -12.53 -4.05 4.69
CA ALA A 59 -12.64 -2.59 4.61
C ALA A 59 -13.19 -2.13 3.25
N TRP A 60 -12.65 -2.68 2.15
CA TRP A 60 -13.15 -2.33 0.81
C TRP A 60 -14.57 -2.84 0.56
N TYR A 61 -14.89 -4.04 1.05
CA TYR A 61 -16.21 -4.66 0.90
C TYR A 61 -17.31 -3.82 1.54
N LEU A 62 -17.05 -3.22 2.71
CA LEU A 62 -17.97 -2.31 3.38
C LEU A 62 -18.30 -1.09 2.49
N ILE A 63 -17.27 -0.46 1.91
CA ILE A 63 -17.42 0.67 0.98
C ILE A 63 -18.23 0.26 -0.27
N VAL A 64 -17.90 -0.91 -0.84
CA VAL A 64 -18.57 -1.43 -2.03
C VAL A 64 -20.03 -1.84 -1.77
N CYS A 65 -20.41 -2.15 -0.53
CA CYS A 65 -21.77 -2.63 -0.20
C CYS A 65 -22.77 -1.52 0.20
N GLU A 66 -22.30 -0.30 0.45
CA GLU A 66 -23.08 0.80 1.03
C GLU A 66 -24.30 1.26 0.17
N GLY A 67 -24.23 1.07 -1.16
CA GLY A 67 -25.21 1.55 -2.16
C GLY A 67 -26.04 0.47 -2.84
N LYS A 68 -26.46 -0.57 -2.10
CA LYS A 68 -27.58 -1.54 -2.26
C LYS A 68 -28.07 -2.09 -3.63
N LYS A 69 -27.61 -1.64 -4.81
CA LYS A 69 -28.14 -2.09 -6.12
C LYS A 69 -27.65 -3.47 -6.59
N SER A 70 -26.45 -3.87 -6.19
CA SER A 70 -25.86 -5.19 -6.49
C SER A 70 -24.59 -5.35 -5.64
N ARG A 71 -24.38 -6.53 -5.04
CA ARG A 71 -23.23 -6.81 -4.17
C ARG A 71 -22.38 -7.92 -4.80
N PRO A 72 -21.09 -7.66 -5.11
CA PRO A 72 -20.20 -8.75 -5.49
C PRO A 72 -20.06 -9.74 -4.33
N PRO A 73 -19.84 -11.03 -4.58
CA PRO A 73 -19.51 -11.98 -3.53
C PRO A 73 -18.15 -11.63 -2.91
N PHE A 74 -18.03 -11.76 -1.59
CA PHE A 74 -16.82 -11.39 -0.83
C PHE A 74 -15.55 -12.03 -1.38
N TRP A 75 -15.60 -13.31 -1.77
CA TRP A 75 -14.45 -14.02 -2.33
C TRP A 75 -13.92 -13.41 -3.63
N LYS A 76 -14.79 -12.83 -4.47
CA LYS A 76 -14.34 -12.12 -5.68
C LYS A 76 -13.63 -10.83 -5.30
N VAL A 77 -14.16 -10.08 -4.33
CA VAL A 77 -13.50 -8.88 -3.80
C VAL A 77 -12.15 -9.24 -3.17
N TYR A 78 -12.06 -10.36 -2.44
CA TYR A 78 -10.79 -10.87 -1.91
C TYR A 78 -9.77 -11.14 -3.01
N LYS A 79 -10.18 -11.86 -4.06
CA LYS A 79 -9.34 -12.10 -5.24
C LYS A 79 -8.87 -10.78 -5.86
N PHE A 80 -9.76 -9.80 -6.02
CA PHE A 80 -9.42 -8.50 -6.58
C PHE A 80 -8.46 -7.70 -5.69
N THR A 81 -8.60 -7.80 -4.36
CA THR A 81 -7.67 -7.20 -3.40
C THR A 81 -6.27 -7.78 -3.56
N VAL A 82 -6.14 -9.12 -3.51
CA VAL A 82 -4.86 -9.83 -3.61
C VAL A 82 -4.19 -9.58 -4.95
N SER A 83 -4.91 -9.75 -6.06
CA SER A 83 -4.40 -9.49 -7.40
C SER A 83 -4.01 -8.02 -7.58
N GLY A 84 -4.79 -7.08 -7.03
CA GLY A 84 -4.46 -5.66 -7.08
C GLY A 84 -3.16 -5.34 -6.34
N PHE A 85 -2.94 -5.92 -5.16
CA PHE A 85 -1.67 -5.77 -4.45
C PHE A 85 -0.50 -6.40 -5.20
N ALA A 86 -0.69 -7.60 -5.76
CA ALA A 86 0.34 -8.26 -6.57
C ALA A 86 0.73 -7.42 -7.81
N LEU A 87 -0.27 -6.84 -8.49
CA LEU A 87 -0.02 -5.93 -9.62
C LEU A 87 0.76 -4.69 -9.17
N ASN A 88 0.38 -4.08 -8.06
CA ASN A 88 1.10 -2.93 -7.51
C ASN A 88 2.56 -3.25 -7.19
N SER A 89 2.84 -4.42 -6.62
CA SER A 89 4.19 -4.86 -6.29
C SER A 89 5.07 -5.13 -7.52
N VAL A 90 4.48 -5.47 -8.67
CA VAL A 90 5.21 -5.79 -9.91
C VAL A 90 5.33 -4.59 -10.84
N THR A 91 4.43 -3.60 -10.73
CA THR A 91 4.49 -2.38 -11.55
C THR A 91 5.57 -1.39 -11.08
N PRO A 92 6.39 -0.83 -11.98
CA PRO A 92 7.31 0.24 -11.61
C PRO A 92 6.52 1.44 -11.07
N LEU A 93 7.04 2.06 -10.00
CA LEU A 93 6.38 3.11 -9.17
C LEU A 93 5.30 2.61 -8.18
N GLY A 94 5.10 1.30 -8.02
CA GLY A 94 4.50 0.69 -6.82
C GLY A 94 3.02 0.94 -6.52
N MET A 95 2.31 1.79 -7.28
CA MET A 95 0.95 2.25 -6.91
C MET A 95 0.00 2.52 -8.10
N MET A 96 0.29 2.04 -9.31
CA MET A 96 -0.52 2.40 -10.48
C MET A 96 -1.16 1.23 -11.23
N GLY A 97 -0.90 -0.02 -10.84
CA GLY A 97 -1.41 -1.20 -11.55
C GLY A 97 -2.67 -1.80 -10.95
N GLY A 98 -2.76 -1.82 -9.63
CA GLY A 98 -3.79 -2.53 -8.88
C GLY A 98 -5.13 -1.81 -8.86
N GLU A 99 -5.12 -0.48 -8.88
CA GLU A 99 -6.29 0.37 -8.78
C GLU A 99 -7.12 0.34 -10.07
N PRO A 100 -6.54 0.54 -11.28
CA PRO A 100 -7.28 0.35 -12.52
C PRO A 100 -7.82 -1.07 -12.65
N TYR A 101 -7.06 -2.09 -12.21
CA TYR A 101 -7.50 -3.47 -12.20
C TYR A 101 -8.73 -3.68 -11.30
N ARG A 102 -8.69 -3.18 -10.07
CA ARG A 102 -9.83 -3.26 -9.13
C ARG A 102 -11.08 -2.58 -9.68
N ILE A 103 -10.93 -1.43 -10.35
CA ILE A 103 -12.05 -0.72 -10.99
C ILE A 103 -12.63 -1.56 -12.13
N MET A 104 -11.78 -2.09 -13.01
CA MET A 104 -12.19 -2.89 -14.16
C MET A 104 -12.94 -4.15 -13.74
N GLU A 105 -12.42 -4.89 -12.76
CA GLU A 105 -13.03 -6.12 -12.25
C GLU A 105 -14.31 -5.89 -11.45
N LEU A 106 -14.43 -4.73 -10.78
CA LEU A 106 -15.60 -4.38 -9.99
C LEU A 106 -16.72 -3.76 -10.85
N THR A 107 -16.39 -3.14 -11.99
CA THR A 107 -17.33 -2.48 -12.90
C THR A 107 -18.54 -3.34 -13.29
N PRO A 108 -18.40 -4.63 -13.65
CA PRO A 108 -19.55 -5.48 -13.99
C PRO A 108 -20.56 -5.68 -12.84
N TYR A 109 -20.15 -5.46 -11.58
CA TYR A 109 -21.01 -5.69 -10.41
C TYR A 109 -21.75 -4.43 -9.99
N VAL A 110 -21.10 -3.26 -10.05
CA VAL A 110 -21.62 -2.02 -9.44
C VAL A 110 -21.67 -0.82 -10.39
N GLY A 111 -21.20 -0.97 -11.64
CA GLY A 111 -21.05 0.10 -12.61
C GLY A 111 -19.75 0.89 -12.47
N VAL A 112 -19.36 1.60 -13.53
CA VAL A 112 -18.05 2.30 -13.65
C VAL A 112 -17.89 3.38 -12.58
N GLU A 113 -18.89 4.25 -12.41
CA GLU A 113 -18.83 5.39 -11.48
C GLU A 113 -18.59 4.92 -10.04
N ARG A 114 -19.30 3.86 -9.63
CA ARG A 114 -19.22 3.33 -8.28
C ARG A 114 -18.00 2.45 -8.05
N ALA A 115 -17.56 1.71 -9.06
CA ALA A 115 -16.29 0.99 -9.00
C ALA A 115 -15.13 1.97 -8.82
N THR A 116 -15.16 3.08 -9.55
CA THR A 116 -14.16 4.16 -9.47
C THR A 116 -14.19 4.85 -8.11
N SER A 117 -15.37 5.30 -7.67
CA SER A 117 -15.49 6.01 -6.39
C SER A 117 -15.13 5.14 -5.18
N SER A 118 -15.54 3.87 -5.17
CA SER A 118 -15.20 2.93 -4.10
C SER A 118 -13.71 2.59 -4.06
N ALA A 119 -13.05 2.45 -5.22
CA ALA A 119 -11.61 2.21 -5.29
C ALA A 119 -10.82 3.44 -4.80
N ILE A 120 -11.21 4.65 -5.22
CA ILE A 120 -10.60 5.91 -4.76
C ILE A 120 -10.80 6.07 -3.24
N LEU A 121 -12.02 5.86 -2.75
CA LEU A 121 -12.30 6.01 -1.32
C LEU A 121 -11.51 5.00 -0.48
N TYR A 122 -11.40 3.76 -0.96
CA TYR A 122 -10.59 2.73 -0.33
C TYR A 122 -9.11 3.10 -0.27
N ILE A 123 -8.50 3.52 -1.38
CA ILE A 123 -7.07 3.88 -1.37
C ILE A 123 -6.82 5.12 -0.50
N MET A 124 -7.75 6.07 -0.49
CA MET A 124 -7.68 7.22 0.40
C MET A 124 -7.68 6.80 1.87
N MET A 125 -8.60 5.92 2.26
CA MET A 125 -8.67 5.41 3.63
C MET A 125 -7.42 4.59 3.99
N HIS A 126 -6.93 3.79 3.05
CA HIS A 126 -5.73 2.97 3.22
C HIS A 126 -4.50 3.86 3.48
N ILE A 127 -4.25 4.87 2.64
CA ILE A 127 -3.15 5.82 2.82
C ILE A 127 -3.32 6.63 4.11
N PHE A 128 -4.53 7.12 4.38
CA PHE A 128 -4.85 7.85 5.61
C PHE A 128 -4.49 7.06 6.86
N SER A 129 -4.84 5.76 6.90
CA SER A 129 -4.53 4.90 8.04
C SER A 129 -3.03 4.74 8.31
N HIS A 130 -2.17 4.81 7.28
CA HIS A 130 -0.72 4.78 7.44
C HIS A 130 -0.21 6.03 8.15
N PHE A 131 -0.73 7.21 7.80
CA PHE A 131 -0.35 8.44 8.50
C PHE A 131 -0.79 8.44 9.96
N CYS A 132 -2.01 7.95 10.24
CA CYS A 132 -2.47 7.78 11.62
C CYS A 132 -1.60 6.77 12.39
N PHE A 133 -1.20 5.68 11.74
CA PHE A 133 -0.31 4.68 12.33
C PHE A 133 1.07 5.26 12.63
N TRP A 134 1.66 6.05 11.72
CA TRP A 134 2.94 6.71 11.93
C TRP A 134 2.87 7.72 13.07
N LEU A 135 1.83 8.56 13.14
CA LEU A 135 1.62 9.49 14.27
C LEU A 135 1.52 8.74 15.60
N SER A 136 0.76 7.65 15.64
CA SER A 136 0.62 6.81 16.83
C SER A 136 1.95 6.16 17.22
N SER A 137 2.74 5.74 16.22
CA SER A 137 4.08 5.17 16.44
C SER A 137 5.06 6.20 17.02
N VAL A 138 5.01 7.46 16.56
CA VAL A 138 5.82 8.54 17.13
C VAL A 138 5.45 8.78 18.60
N LEU A 139 4.15 8.82 18.91
CA LEU A 139 3.68 8.96 20.29
C LEU A 139 4.22 7.84 21.18
N LEU A 140 4.06 6.58 20.75
CA LEU A 140 4.56 5.41 21.49
C LEU A 140 6.07 5.47 21.67
N PHE A 141 6.82 5.87 20.64
CA PHE A 141 8.28 5.99 20.72
C PHE A 141 8.73 7.01 21.77
N VAL A 142 8.11 8.19 21.78
CA VAL A 142 8.42 9.27 22.74
C VAL A 142 8.05 8.86 24.17
N CYS A 143 6.98 8.07 24.36
CA CYS A 143 6.57 7.58 25.67
C CYS A 143 7.49 6.49 26.25
N ILE A 144 8.09 5.65 25.39
CA ILE A 144 8.86 4.47 25.83
C ILE A 144 10.36 4.77 25.90
N TYR A 145 10.88 5.61 25.00
CA TYR A 145 12.32 5.81 24.86
C TYR A 145 12.74 7.26 25.13
N PRO A 146 13.93 7.47 25.76
CA PRO A 146 14.49 8.80 25.90
C PRO A 146 14.86 9.37 24.52
N VAL A 147 14.38 10.57 24.22
CA VAL A 147 14.54 11.19 22.90
C VAL A 147 15.68 12.21 22.94
N SER A 148 16.69 12.01 22.09
CA SER A 148 17.77 12.97 21.89
C SER A 148 17.27 14.21 21.13
N LYS A 149 17.97 15.35 21.25
CA LYS A 149 17.59 16.60 20.54
C LYS A 149 17.49 16.41 19.02
N GLY A 150 18.42 15.65 18.42
CA GLY A 150 18.40 15.36 16.98
C GLY A 150 17.20 14.50 16.59
N MET A 151 16.88 13.47 17.37
CA MET A 151 15.70 12.62 17.13
C MET A 151 14.40 13.42 17.30
N ALA A 152 14.32 14.32 18.28
CA ALA A 152 13.16 15.18 18.50
C ALA A 152 12.84 16.05 17.28
N ILE A 153 13.86 16.60 16.60
CA ILE A 153 13.67 17.39 15.38
C ILE A 153 13.08 16.52 14.26
N VAL A 154 13.65 15.33 14.04
CA VAL A 154 13.17 14.40 13.00
C VAL A 154 11.72 13.98 13.27
N LEU A 155 11.41 13.59 14.51
CA LEU A 155 10.05 13.24 14.92
C LEU A 155 9.09 14.43 14.78
N GLY A 156 9.52 15.64 15.10
CA GLY A 156 8.74 16.86 14.91
C GLY A 156 8.36 17.11 13.45
N ILE A 157 9.31 16.92 12.52
CA ILE A 157 9.07 17.03 11.08
C ILE A 157 8.07 15.96 10.62
N ILE A 158 8.24 14.70 11.07
CA ILE A 158 7.33 13.60 10.74
C ILE A 158 5.92 13.90 11.23
N VAL A 159 5.77 14.38 12.47
CA VAL A 159 4.48 14.74 13.05
C VAL A 159 3.83 15.86 12.26
N LEU A 160 4.58 16.91 11.91
CA LEU A 160 4.07 18.03 11.13
C LEU A 160 3.58 17.59 9.75
N LEU A 161 4.40 16.83 9.01
CA LEU A 161 4.05 16.33 7.67
C LEU A 161 2.86 15.37 7.72
N CYS A 162 2.87 14.40 8.63
CA CYS A 162 1.77 13.44 8.76
C CYS A 162 0.47 14.15 9.17
N SER A 163 0.53 15.11 10.09
CA SER A 163 -0.65 15.87 10.52
C SER A 163 -1.23 16.71 9.38
N LEU A 164 -0.39 17.36 8.56
CA LEU A 164 -0.82 18.11 7.39
C LEU A 164 -1.51 17.20 6.37
N LEU A 165 -0.94 16.02 6.10
CA LEU A 165 -1.53 15.05 5.20
C LEU A 165 -2.85 14.50 5.75
N VAL A 166 -2.92 14.13 7.04
CA VAL A 166 -4.16 13.74 7.72
C VAL A 166 -5.25 14.81 7.56
N MET A 167 -4.93 16.08 7.76
CA MET A 167 -5.88 17.19 7.56
C MET A 167 -6.35 17.30 6.10
N LEU A 168 -5.44 17.17 5.14
CA LEU A 168 -5.76 17.19 3.71
C LEU A 168 -6.70 16.04 3.33
N PHE A 169 -6.40 14.82 3.78
CA PHE A 169 -7.23 13.64 3.51
C PHE A 169 -8.60 13.73 4.19
N MET A 170 -8.69 14.24 5.43
CA MET A 170 -9.97 14.48 6.12
C MET A 170 -10.85 15.49 5.37
N LYS A 171 -10.26 16.57 4.87
CA LYS A 171 -10.95 17.55 4.03
C LYS A 171 -11.34 16.95 2.67
N GLY A 172 -10.45 16.17 2.07
CA GLY A 172 -10.68 15.44 0.82
C GLY A 172 -11.83 14.45 0.91
N TYR A 173 -11.96 13.75 2.03
CA TYR A 173 -13.05 12.82 2.30
C TYR A 173 -14.41 13.53 2.38
N ARG A 174 -14.48 14.73 2.99
CA ARG A 174 -15.73 15.47 3.17
C ARG A 174 -16.17 16.30 1.95
N SER A 175 -15.23 16.92 1.25
CA SER A 175 -15.53 17.88 0.16
C SER A 175 -15.02 17.46 -1.22
N GLY A 176 -14.38 16.30 -1.34
CA GLY A 176 -13.67 15.86 -2.55
C GLY A 176 -12.22 16.36 -2.59
N MET A 177 -11.33 15.51 -3.11
CA MET A 177 -9.87 15.76 -3.12
C MET A 177 -9.45 17.02 -3.88
N ALA A 178 -10.05 17.28 -5.04
CA ALA A 178 -9.74 18.48 -5.84
C ALA A 178 -10.10 19.78 -5.09
N VAL A 179 -11.24 19.79 -4.40
CA VAL A 179 -11.70 20.95 -3.62
C VAL A 179 -10.87 21.13 -2.35
N ALA A 180 -10.42 20.04 -1.73
CA ALA A 180 -9.60 20.09 -0.53
C ALA A 180 -8.22 20.74 -0.78
N VAL A 181 -7.59 20.41 -1.90
CA VAL A 181 -6.30 20.99 -2.31
C VAL A 181 -6.44 22.47 -2.64
N ILE A 182 -7.48 22.87 -3.37
CA ILE A 182 -7.70 24.28 -3.76
C ILE A 182 -8.00 25.17 -2.55
N ARG A 183 -8.74 24.66 -1.55
CA ARG A 183 -9.07 25.43 -0.33
C ARG A 183 -7.96 25.45 0.74
N LEU A 184 -6.82 24.81 0.49
CA LEU A 184 -5.66 24.81 1.40
C LEU A 184 -4.58 25.81 0.96
N GLY A 185 -4.64 26.32 -0.27
CA GLY A 185 -3.94 27.54 -0.72
C GLY A 185 -4.82 28.77 -0.56
#